data_AF-A0A4S8PHP6-F1
#
_entry.id   AF-A0A4S8PHP6-F1
#
_cell.length_a   1.000
_cell.length_b   1.000
_cell.length_c   1.000
_cell.angle_alpha   90.00
_cell.angle_beta   90.00
_cell.angle_gamma   90.00
#
_symmetry.space_group_name_H-M   'P 1'
#
loop_
_entity.id
_entity.type
_entity.pdbx_description
1 polymer ?
#
loop_
_entity_poly.entity_id
_entity_poly.type
_entity_poly.pdbx_seq_one_letter_code
_entity_poly.pdbx_strand_id
1 'polypeptide(L)'
;MSRTPRFDLKLDGPVMLERQWLEPGERLIEWAPVWRLPELDGIAKPPWTSEQVARRVWKVVWLTLAWVLGSVVLLIVLAIIGDGLSGASADGPSGKRKGPNVVLRGGGGDSIMGRLVTPALRCRGVWAFTNRRIAFVEVTGRTYGRFLSGSGEPSDFEGPWPVRTLVEVREGGYEYEGAVDRMRCTRILRRFKPAGVYRRITFADGSGVDLRKRR
;
A
#
# COMPACT_ATOMS: atom_id res chain seq x y z
N MET A 1 20.65 5.17 -23.29
CA MET A 1 20.04 4.49 -22.13
C MET A 1 18.81 5.29 -21.70
N SER A 2 17.60 4.85 -22.06
CA SER A 2 16.36 5.54 -21.66
C SER A 2 16.20 5.48 -20.15
N ARG A 3 16.00 6.64 -19.51
CA ARG A 3 15.74 6.71 -18.07
C ARG A 3 14.45 5.94 -17.78
N THR A 4 14.52 4.88 -16.97
CA THR A 4 13.32 4.14 -16.54
C THR A 4 12.30 5.14 -15.97
N PRO A 5 11.04 5.12 -16.43
CA PRO A 5 10.02 6.04 -15.96
C PRO A 5 9.85 5.96 -14.45
N ARG A 6 9.63 7.14 -13.85
CA ARG A 6 9.29 7.27 -12.43
C ARG A 6 7.77 7.23 -12.32
N PHE A 7 7.22 6.21 -11.66
CA PHE A 7 5.77 6.00 -11.52
C PHE A 7 5.26 6.41 -10.14
N ASP A 8 4.33 7.36 -10.09
CA ASP A 8 3.55 7.67 -8.90
C ASP A 8 2.30 6.79 -8.87
N LEU A 9 2.28 5.82 -7.95
CA LEU A 9 1.13 4.91 -7.80
C LEU A 9 -0.21 5.64 -7.58
N LYS A 10 -0.19 6.86 -7.04
CA LYS A 10 -1.40 7.63 -6.75
C LYS A 10 -1.80 8.55 -7.91
N LEU A 11 -0.85 9.20 -8.59
CA LEU A 11 -1.18 10.14 -9.67
C LEU A 11 -1.26 9.44 -11.03
N ASP A 12 -0.28 8.58 -11.33
CA ASP A 12 -0.20 7.87 -12.60
C ASP A 12 -1.07 6.62 -12.62
N GLY A 13 -1.40 6.06 -11.44
CA GLY A 13 -2.26 4.89 -11.29
C GLY A 13 -3.55 4.93 -12.12
N PRO A 14 -4.45 5.91 -11.92
CA PRO A 14 -5.70 6.00 -12.68
C PRO A 14 -5.44 6.25 -14.18
N VAL A 15 -4.51 7.14 -14.52
CA VAL A 15 -4.18 7.48 -15.91
C VAL A 15 -3.65 6.27 -16.67
N MET A 16 -2.75 5.50 -16.05
CA MET A 16 -2.20 4.27 -16.60
C MET A 16 -3.28 3.22 -16.79
N LEU A 17 -4.19 3.06 -15.82
CA LEU A 17 -5.28 2.10 -15.95
C LEU A 17 -6.17 2.46 -17.14
N GLU A 18 -6.60 3.72 -17.23
CA GLU A 18 -7.51 4.20 -18.28
C GLU A 18 -6.88 4.19 -19.68
N ARG A 19 -5.60 4.57 -19.82
CA ARG A 19 -4.95 4.69 -21.12
C ARG A 19 -4.39 3.38 -21.67
N GLN A 20 -4.00 2.45 -20.80
CA GLN A 20 -3.21 1.28 -21.21
C GLN A 20 -3.77 -0.06 -20.76
N TRP A 21 -4.54 -0.11 -19.66
CA TRP A 21 -4.93 -1.39 -19.05
C TRP A 21 -6.39 -1.78 -19.27
N LEU A 22 -7.31 -0.82 -19.30
CA LEU A 22 -8.72 -1.09 -19.55
C LEU A 22 -8.96 -1.60 -20.97
N GLU A 23 -9.80 -2.62 -21.10
CA GLU A 23 -10.29 -3.12 -22.38
C GLU A 23 -11.34 -2.17 -22.99
N PRO A 24 -11.58 -2.20 -24.31
CA PRO A 24 -12.67 -1.43 -24.91
C PRO A 24 -14.03 -1.70 -24.25
N GLY A 25 -14.69 -0.62 -23.82
CA GLY A 25 -15.97 -0.66 -23.10
C GLY A 25 -15.88 -1.06 -21.62
N GLU A 26 -14.67 -1.27 -21.10
CA GLU A 26 -14.43 -1.47 -19.67
C GLU A 26 -14.35 -0.11 -18.96
N ARG A 27 -15.01 0.01 -17.81
CA ARG A 27 -15.03 1.21 -16.98
C ARG A 27 -14.40 0.93 -15.64
N LEU A 28 -13.45 1.77 -15.24
CA LEU A 28 -12.89 1.76 -13.89
C LEU A 28 -13.95 2.21 -12.87
N ILE A 29 -14.22 1.38 -11.87
CA ILE A 29 -15.17 1.67 -10.79
C ILE A 29 -14.43 2.20 -9.55
N GLU A 30 -13.35 1.53 -9.15
CA GLU A 30 -12.55 1.90 -7.99
C GLU A 30 -11.11 1.45 -8.19
N TRP A 31 -10.16 2.17 -7.62
CA TRP A 31 -8.76 1.77 -7.60
C TRP A 31 -8.07 2.14 -6.30
N ALA A 32 -7.09 1.35 -5.90
CA ALA A 32 -6.37 1.53 -4.65
C ALA A 32 -4.87 1.22 -4.81
N PRO A 33 -3.98 2.21 -4.57
CA PRO A 33 -2.55 1.99 -4.67
C PRO A 33 -2.04 1.26 -3.44
N VAL A 34 -1.12 0.33 -3.69
CA VAL A 34 -0.49 -0.53 -2.70
C VAL A 34 1.02 -0.40 -2.82
N TRP A 35 1.63 0.07 -1.73
CA TRP A 35 3.07 0.33 -1.63
C TRP A 35 3.85 -0.81 -0.98
N ARG A 36 3.15 -1.58 -0.15
CA ARG A 36 3.62 -2.65 0.73
C ARG A 36 2.47 -3.62 0.90
N LEU A 37 2.73 -4.71 1.61
CA LEU A 37 1.71 -5.64 2.06
C LEU A 37 0.39 -4.94 2.46
N PRO A 38 -0.72 -5.20 1.73
CA PRO A 38 -2.06 -4.82 2.16
C PRO A 38 -2.39 -5.34 3.55
N GLU A 39 -3.43 -4.80 4.17
CA GLU A 39 -3.91 -5.37 5.42
C GLU A 39 -4.46 -6.78 5.13
N LEU A 40 -4.04 -7.77 5.92
CA LEU A 40 -4.50 -9.15 5.82
C LEU A 40 -5.44 -9.46 6.98
N ASP A 41 -6.59 -10.02 6.66
CA ASP A 41 -7.64 -10.41 7.60
C ASP A 41 -7.89 -11.92 7.44
N GLY A 42 -7.38 -12.72 8.38
CA GLY A 42 -7.43 -14.19 8.34
C GLY A 42 -6.40 -14.86 7.42
N ILE A 43 -5.65 -14.11 6.59
CA ILE A 43 -4.59 -14.66 5.73
C ILE A 43 -3.23 -14.55 6.43
N ALA A 44 -2.47 -15.65 6.47
CA ALA A 44 -1.12 -15.64 7.02
C ALA A 44 -0.20 -14.70 6.21
N LYS A 45 0.60 -13.90 6.92
CA LYS A 45 1.60 -13.06 6.25
C LYS A 45 2.64 -13.97 5.58
N PRO A 46 2.96 -13.76 4.29
CA PRO A 46 3.96 -14.58 3.63
C PRO A 46 5.31 -14.47 4.38
N PRO A 47 6.16 -15.51 4.40
CA PRO A 47 7.48 -15.47 5.02
C PRO A 47 8.40 -14.48 4.30
N TRP A 48 9.35 -13.89 5.03
CA TRP A 48 10.32 -12.95 4.46
C TRP A 48 11.36 -13.69 3.62
N THR A 49 11.73 -13.13 2.46
CA THR A 49 12.83 -13.70 1.67
C THR A 49 14.18 -13.38 2.32
N SER A 50 15.17 -14.26 2.13
CA SER A 50 16.53 -14.14 2.70
C SER A 50 17.19 -12.78 2.37
N GLU A 51 17.07 -12.31 1.13
CA GLU A 51 17.57 -11.00 0.71
C GLU A 51 16.91 -9.82 1.43
N GLN A 52 15.62 -9.94 1.76
CA GLN A 52 14.87 -8.88 2.46
C GLN A 52 15.21 -8.86 3.94
N VAL A 53 15.48 -10.02 4.54
CA VAL A 53 16.06 -10.12 5.88
C VAL A 53 17.43 -9.45 5.89
N ALA A 54 18.32 -9.78 4.97
CA ALA A 54 19.65 -9.18 4.88
C ALA A 54 19.60 -7.65 4.74
N ARG A 55 18.77 -7.12 3.82
CA ARG A 55 18.59 -5.66 3.66
C ARG A 55 18.04 -4.98 4.91
N ARG A 56 17.14 -5.64 5.65
CA ARG A 56 16.58 -5.09 6.88
C ARG A 56 17.59 -5.13 8.02
N VAL A 57 18.32 -6.23 8.17
CA VAL A 57 19.41 -6.36 9.15
C VAL A 57 20.46 -5.29 8.87
N TRP A 58 20.93 -5.15 7.63
CA TRP A 58 21.87 -4.11 7.24
C TRP A 58 21.37 -2.70 7.59
N LYS A 59 20.10 -2.40 7.27
CA LYS A 59 19.49 -1.12 7.59
C LYS A 59 19.43 -0.86 9.10
N VAL A 60 19.08 -1.88 9.90
CA VAL A 60 19.04 -1.78 11.36
C VAL A 60 20.44 -1.55 11.90
N VAL A 61 21.42 -2.35 11.48
CA VAL A 61 22.83 -2.19 11.87
C VAL A 61 23.35 -0.79 11.55
N TRP A 62 23.08 -0.29 10.34
CA TRP A 62 23.47 1.06 9.94
C TRP A 62 22.80 2.15 10.78
N LEU A 63 21.49 2.01 11.05
CA LEU A 63 20.75 2.93 11.93
C LEU A 63 21.28 2.90 13.35
N THR A 64 21.62 1.73 13.89
CA THR A 64 22.22 1.58 15.22
C THR A 64 23.60 2.22 15.26
N LEU A 65 24.46 1.98 14.26
CA LEU A 65 25.77 2.62 14.16
C LEU A 65 25.65 4.14 14.04
N ALA A 66 24.76 4.65 13.20
CA ALA A 66 24.49 6.07 13.07
C ALA A 66 23.95 6.68 14.37
N TRP A 67 23.14 5.92 15.12
CA TRP A 67 22.65 6.34 16.43
C TRP A 67 23.78 6.40 17.46
N VAL A 68 24.68 5.40 17.48
CA VAL A 68 25.87 5.42 18.35
C VAL A 68 26.76 6.62 18.01
N LEU A 69 27.10 6.82 16.74
CA LEU A 69 27.87 7.99 16.29
C LEU A 69 27.17 9.31 16.65
N GLY A 70 25.87 9.41 16.37
CA GLY A 70 25.06 10.57 16.71
C GLY A 70 25.02 10.83 18.21
N SER A 71 24.95 9.78 19.04
CA SER A 71 24.96 9.90 20.50
C SER A 71 26.33 10.33 21.04
N VAL A 72 27.42 9.87 20.43
CA VAL A 72 28.79 10.30 20.77
C VAL A 72 28.99 11.76 20.40
N VAL A 73 28.58 12.16 19.19
CA VAL A 73 28.64 13.57 18.75
C VAL A 73 27.73 14.44 19.62
N LEU A 74 26.52 13.99 19.94
CA LEU A 74 25.61 14.70 20.83
C LEU A 74 26.20 14.85 22.23
N LEU A 75 26.85 13.81 22.78
CA LEU A 75 27.56 13.88 24.06
C LEU A 75 28.73 14.88 24.02
N ILE A 76 29.50 14.91 22.92
CA ILE A 76 30.57 15.89 22.74
C ILE A 76 29.99 17.31 22.66
N VAL A 77 28.89 17.50 21.93
CA VAL A 77 28.21 18.81 21.83
C VAL A 77 27.60 19.22 23.17
N LEU A 78 26.97 18.31 23.92
CA LEU A 78 26.46 18.57 25.27
C LEU A 78 27.57 18.87 26.29
N ALA A 79 28.74 18.24 26.14
CA ALA A 79 29.90 18.52 26.97
C ALA A 79 30.52 19.90 26.66
N ILE A 80 30.30 20.43 25.44
CA ILE A 80 30.78 21.76 25.02
C ILE A 80 29.74 22.85 25.32
N ILE A 81 28.44 22.53 25.23
CA ILE A 81 27.33 23.46 25.44
C ILE A 81 26.66 23.12 26.77
N GLY A 82 27.33 23.47 27.87
CA GLY A 82 26.69 23.56 29.17
C GLY A 82 25.78 24.79 29.21
N ASP A 83 24.58 24.70 28.63
CA ASP A 83 23.34 25.17 29.26
C ASP A 83 22.10 24.97 28.36
N GLY A 84 21.06 24.42 28.98
CA GLY A 84 19.64 24.65 28.72
C GLY A 84 19.08 24.46 27.30
N LEU A 85 18.53 23.28 27.00
CA LEU A 85 17.42 23.15 26.05
C LEU A 85 16.33 22.21 26.59
N SER A 86 15.28 22.83 27.14
CA SER A 86 14.02 22.19 27.51
C SER A 86 13.15 21.96 26.27
N GLY A 87 12.48 20.81 26.26
CA GLY A 87 11.90 20.19 25.07
C GLY A 87 10.66 20.89 24.50
N ALA A 88 10.66 21.05 23.19
CA ALA A 88 9.47 21.32 22.39
C ALA A 88 8.61 20.04 22.31
N SER A 89 7.46 20.03 23.00
CA SER A 89 6.37 19.11 22.69
C SER A 89 5.54 19.71 21.56
N ALA A 90 5.63 19.11 20.38
CA ALA A 90 4.73 19.40 19.26
C ALA A 90 3.48 18.53 19.37
N ASP A 91 2.44 19.07 20.01
CA ASP A 91 1.08 18.64 19.75
C ASP A 91 0.55 19.36 18.50
N GLY A 92 0.06 18.59 17.54
CA GLY A 92 -0.54 19.13 16.33
C GLY A 92 -1.40 18.09 15.58
N PRO A 93 -2.59 18.47 15.08
CA PRO A 93 -3.73 17.59 14.96
C PRO A 93 -4.01 17.14 13.51
N SER A 94 -4.78 16.06 13.36
CA SER A 94 -5.94 15.99 12.45
C SER A 94 -6.30 14.53 12.19
N GLY A 95 -7.57 14.22 12.42
CA GLY A 95 -8.15 12.90 12.20
C GLY A 95 -8.28 12.57 10.71
N LYS A 96 -7.16 12.30 10.01
CA LYS A 96 -7.23 11.48 8.79
C LYS A 96 -7.84 10.15 9.19
N ARG A 97 -8.95 9.73 8.57
CA ARG A 97 -9.49 8.36 8.74
C ARG A 97 -8.39 7.37 8.35
N LYS A 98 -7.78 6.74 9.37
CA LYS A 98 -6.58 5.87 9.29
C LYS A 98 -6.96 4.41 8.99
N GLY A 99 -7.70 4.19 7.90
CA GLY A 99 -7.95 2.86 7.35
C GLY A 99 -6.96 2.51 6.24
N PRO A 100 -6.55 1.23 6.09
CA PRO A 100 -5.75 0.79 4.95
C PRO A 100 -6.46 1.08 3.61
N ASN A 101 -5.72 1.20 2.51
CA ASN A 101 -6.35 1.37 1.20
C ASN A 101 -7.02 0.08 0.70
N VAL A 102 -6.48 -1.07 1.10
CA VAL A 102 -6.91 -2.40 0.67
C VAL A 102 -6.83 -3.32 1.87
N VAL A 103 -7.89 -4.11 2.08
CA VAL A 103 -7.92 -5.22 3.04
C VAL A 103 -8.23 -6.50 2.28
N LEU A 104 -7.42 -7.54 2.46
CA LEU A 104 -7.59 -8.85 1.85
C LEU A 104 -8.08 -9.83 2.92
N ARG A 105 -9.24 -10.44 2.69
CA ARG A 105 -9.94 -11.36 3.58
C ARG A 105 -9.77 -12.79 3.10
N GLY A 106 -9.57 -13.74 4.01
CA GLY A 106 -9.57 -15.17 3.66
C GLY A 106 -9.32 -16.07 4.86
N GLY A 107 -9.69 -17.34 4.75
CA GLY A 107 -9.50 -18.37 5.79
C GLY A 107 -8.11 -19.02 5.76
N GLY A 108 -7.05 -18.26 5.51
CA GLY A 108 -5.67 -18.78 5.39
C GLY A 108 -5.14 -18.84 3.96
N GLY A 109 -4.05 -19.58 3.75
CA GLY A 109 -3.35 -19.70 2.46
C GLY A 109 -4.13 -20.45 1.39
N ASP A 110 -5.03 -21.35 1.80
CA ASP A 110 -5.84 -22.19 0.91
C ASP A 110 -7.13 -21.51 0.46
N SER A 111 -7.43 -20.30 0.94
CA SER A 111 -8.53 -19.52 0.40
C SER A 111 -8.17 -19.04 -1.01
N ILE A 112 -9.18 -18.80 -1.86
CA ILE A 112 -9.02 -18.24 -3.21
C ILE A 112 -8.16 -16.98 -3.12
N MET A 113 -8.51 -16.07 -2.22
CA MET A 113 -7.67 -14.92 -1.95
C MET A 113 -6.25 -15.34 -1.53
N GLY A 114 -6.08 -16.14 -0.48
CA GLY A 114 -4.75 -16.61 -0.02
C GLY A 114 -3.81 -17.12 -1.13
N ARG A 115 -4.36 -17.86 -2.10
CA ARG A 115 -3.64 -18.36 -3.28
C ARG A 115 -3.31 -17.28 -4.30
N LEU A 116 -4.26 -16.38 -4.59
CA LEU A 116 -4.06 -15.30 -5.56
C LEU A 116 -3.01 -14.29 -5.09
N VAL A 117 -2.91 -14.05 -3.79
CA VAL A 117 -2.08 -12.96 -3.27
C VAL A 117 -0.66 -13.36 -2.84
N THR A 118 -0.31 -14.62 -2.69
CA THR A 118 1.01 -15.02 -2.11
C THR A 118 2.24 -14.38 -2.79
N PRO A 119 2.31 -14.23 -4.14
CA PRO A 119 3.34 -13.43 -4.81
C PRO A 119 3.02 -11.92 -4.85
N ALA A 120 1.76 -11.56 -5.14
CA ALA A 120 1.32 -10.19 -5.37
C ALA A 120 1.40 -9.27 -4.13
N LEU A 121 1.36 -9.86 -2.94
CA LEU A 121 1.38 -9.18 -1.63
C LEU A 121 2.61 -8.32 -1.36
N ARG A 122 3.72 -8.57 -2.06
CA ARG A 122 4.99 -7.88 -1.82
C ARG A 122 5.33 -6.89 -2.91
N CYS A 123 4.60 -6.91 -4.00
CA CYS A 123 4.80 -6.03 -5.13
C CYS A 123 4.14 -4.67 -4.91
N ARG A 124 4.67 -3.66 -5.60
CA ARG A 124 4.08 -2.33 -5.66
C ARG A 124 3.14 -2.28 -6.85
N GLY A 125 1.97 -1.72 -6.66
CA GLY A 125 0.97 -1.77 -7.70
C GLY A 125 -0.34 -1.11 -7.33
N VAL A 126 -1.34 -1.39 -8.15
CA VAL A 126 -2.69 -0.85 -8.02
C VAL A 126 -3.67 -2.01 -8.05
N TRP A 127 -4.54 -2.07 -7.04
CA TRP A 127 -5.77 -2.84 -7.16
C TRP A 127 -6.76 -2.04 -7.98
N ALA A 128 -7.31 -2.65 -9.02
CA ALA A 128 -8.33 -2.07 -9.88
C ALA A 128 -9.59 -2.93 -9.81
N PHE A 129 -10.73 -2.27 -9.65
CA PHE A 129 -12.04 -2.87 -9.78
C PHE A 129 -12.78 -2.17 -10.91
N THR A 130 -13.25 -2.96 -11.87
CA THR A 130 -13.97 -2.50 -13.05
C THR A 130 -15.33 -3.15 -13.13
N ASN A 131 -16.13 -2.74 -14.11
CA ASN A 131 -17.39 -3.42 -14.42
C ASN A 131 -17.23 -4.86 -14.94
N ARG A 132 -16.00 -5.32 -15.26
CA ARG A 132 -15.75 -6.64 -15.83
C ARG A 132 -14.83 -7.53 -15.00
N ARG A 133 -13.99 -6.94 -14.14
CA ARG A 133 -12.97 -7.71 -13.40
C ARG A 133 -12.47 -6.96 -12.20
N ILE A 134 -11.84 -7.73 -11.32
CA ILE A 134 -10.95 -7.23 -10.31
C ILE A 134 -9.54 -7.72 -10.57
N ALA A 135 -8.56 -6.82 -10.45
CA ALA A 135 -7.18 -7.17 -10.72
C ALA A 135 -6.19 -6.45 -9.79
N PHE A 136 -5.02 -7.06 -9.66
CA PHE A 136 -3.84 -6.41 -9.12
C PHE A 136 -2.80 -6.22 -10.23
N VAL A 137 -2.49 -4.96 -10.50
CA VAL A 137 -1.54 -4.53 -11.52
C VAL A 137 -0.24 -4.10 -10.84
N GLU A 138 0.82 -4.89 -11.01
CA GLU A 138 2.16 -4.57 -10.55
C GLU A 138 2.81 -3.51 -11.45
N VAL A 139 3.57 -2.61 -10.82
CA VAL A 139 4.46 -1.68 -11.52
C VAL A 139 5.90 -2.18 -11.35
N THR A 140 6.53 -2.58 -12.45
CA THR A 140 7.88 -3.19 -12.45
C THR A 140 9.01 -2.14 -12.50
N GLY A 141 8.67 -0.87 -12.75
CA GLY A 141 9.59 0.26 -12.79
C GLY A 141 9.90 0.91 -11.44
N ARG A 142 10.62 2.05 -11.48
CA ARG A 142 10.91 2.86 -10.28
C ARG A 142 9.64 3.58 -9.83
N THR A 143 9.16 3.30 -8.62
CA THR A 143 8.00 3.98 -8.02
C THR A 143 8.39 4.98 -6.93
N TYR A 144 7.70 6.13 -6.80
CA TYR A 144 7.79 7.05 -5.63
C TYR A 144 6.40 7.45 -5.10
N GLY A 145 6.30 7.86 -3.83
CA GLY A 145 5.05 8.42 -3.28
C GLY A 145 4.53 7.76 -2.00
N ARG A 146 5.23 7.92 -0.87
CA ARG A 146 4.66 7.62 0.47
C ARG A 146 4.15 8.88 1.19
N PHE A 147 4.62 10.08 0.82
CA PHE A 147 4.42 11.30 1.63
C PHE A 147 4.21 12.63 0.87
N LEU A 148 4.50 12.75 -0.44
CA LEU A 148 4.53 14.04 -1.13
C LEU A 148 3.47 14.26 -2.24
N SER A 149 2.78 13.21 -2.73
CA SER A 149 1.84 13.36 -3.86
C SER A 149 0.43 13.72 -3.41
N GLY A 150 0.28 14.95 -2.93
CA GLY A 150 -1.02 15.56 -2.64
C GLY A 150 -1.61 16.30 -3.83
N SER A 151 -0.78 16.96 -4.65
CA SER A 151 -1.22 18.03 -5.55
C SER A 151 -0.27 18.26 -6.74
N GLY A 152 0.26 17.19 -7.33
CA GLY A 152 1.08 17.26 -8.54
C GLY A 152 0.29 16.80 -9.76
N GLU A 153 0.70 17.23 -10.95
CA GLU A 153 0.23 16.66 -12.20
C GLU A 153 0.77 15.22 -12.37
N PRO A 154 0.04 14.34 -13.08
CA PRO A 154 0.57 13.05 -13.51
C PRO A 154 1.90 13.23 -14.25
N SER A 155 2.74 12.20 -14.25
CA SER A 155 4.00 12.25 -15.01
C SER A 155 3.73 12.37 -16.51
N ASP A 156 4.47 13.26 -17.17
CA ASP A 156 4.51 13.41 -18.64
C ASP A 156 5.28 12.26 -19.31
N PHE A 157 4.95 11.02 -18.95
CA PHE A 157 5.56 9.86 -19.57
C PHE A 157 4.80 9.49 -20.85
N GLU A 158 5.46 9.65 -21.99
CA GLU A 158 4.87 9.39 -23.32
C GLU A 158 4.93 7.91 -23.74
N GLY A 159 5.67 7.06 -23.03
CA GLY A 159 5.81 5.63 -23.34
C GLY A 159 4.80 4.74 -22.62
N PRO A 160 4.71 3.44 -22.99
CA PRO A 160 3.91 2.47 -22.25
C PRO A 160 4.51 2.27 -20.85
N TRP A 161 3.68 2.39 -19.82
CA TRP A 161 4.10 2.16 -18.45
C TRP A 161 4.50 0.69 -18.25
N PRO A 162 5.60 0.41 -17.51
CA PRO A 162 6.08 -0.94 -17.26
C PRO A 162 5.21 -1.60 -16.19
N VAL A 163 4.09 -2.18 -16.61
CA VAL A 163 3.10 -2.81 -15.74
C VAL A 163 2.85 -4.27 -16.10
N ARG A 164 2.47 -5.07 -15.10
CA ARG A 164 2.14 -6.49 -15.26
C ARG A 164 0.93 -6.84 -14.40
N THR A 165 -0.09 -7.48 -14.98
CA THR A 165 -1.21 -8.03 -14.22
C THR A 165 -0.74 -9.29 -13.49
N LEU A 166 -0.83 -9.30 -12.16
CA LEU A 166 -0.46 -10.46 -11.33
C LEU A 166 -1.68 -11.27 -10.87
N VAL A 167 -2.79 -10.58 -10.65
CA VAL A 167 -4.05 -11.18 -10.24
C VAL A 167 -5.11 -10.63 -11.16
N GLU A 168 -5.94 -11.51 -11.71
CA GLU A 168 -7.13 -11.13 -12.47
C GLU A 168 -8.23 -12.13 -12.13
N VAL A 169 -9.38 -11.63 -11.71
CA VAL A 169 -10.61 -12.40 -11.55
C VAL A 169 -11.69 -11.68 -12.34
N ARG A 170 -12.18 -12.34 -13.39
CA ARG A 170 -13.22 -11.80 -14.27
C ARG A 170 -14.60 -11.95 -13.65
N GLU A 171 -15.56 -11.25 -14.24
CA GLU A 171 -16.99 -11.35 -13.93
C GLU A 171 -17.44 -12.82 -13.89
N GLY A 172 -18.31 -13.14 -12.93
CA GLY A 172 -18.70 -14.52 -12.60
C GLY A 172 -17.74 -15.23 -11.62
N GLY A 173 -16.52 -14.73 -11.43
CA GLY A 173 -15.57 -15.24 -10.44
C GLY A 173 -15.64 -14.57 -9.06
N TYR A 174 -16.47 -13.53 -8.92
CA TYR A 174 -16.66 -12.76 -7.68
C TYR A 174 -18.07 -12.16 -7.61
N GLU A 175 -18.50 -11.84 -6.39
CA GLU A 175 -19.71 -11.08 -6.07
C GLU A 175 -19.34 -9.71 -5.50
N TYR A 176 -20.06 -8.68 -5.92
CA TYR A 176 -19.90 -7.33 -5.43
C TYR A 176 -21.00 -7.00 -4.40
N GLU A 177 -20.62 -6.90 -3.13
CA GLU A 177 -21.54 -6.68 -1.99
C GLU A 177 -21.88 -5.20 -1.75
N GLY A 178 -21.39 -4.28 -2.58
CA GLY A 178 -21.65 -2.86 -2.39
C GLY A 178 -20.63 -2.15 -1.49
N ALA A 179 -21.08 -1.07 -0.86
CA ALA A 179 -20.29 -0.23 0.03
C ALA A 179 -20.50 -0.64 1.49
N VAL A 180 -19.43 -0.99 2.20
CA VAL A 180 -19.45 -1.44 3.59
C VAL A 180 -18.60 -0.53 4.47
N ASP A 181 -19.13 -0.14 5.63
CA ASP A 181 -18.35 0.54 6.65
C ASP A 181 -17.47 -0.44 7.41
N ARG A 182 -16.14 -0.29 7.29
CA ARG A 182 -15.21 -1.09 8.09
C ARG A 182 -14.88 -0.40 9.41
N MET A 183 -14.76 -1.21 10.44
CA MET A 183 -14.17 -0.84 11.73
C MET A 183 -12.73 -1.34 11.81
N ARG A 184 -11.89 -0.63 12.56
CA ARG A 184 -10.54 -1.06 12.93
C ARG A 184 -10.41 -1.09 14.45
N CYS A 185 -9.70 -2.08 14.97
CA CYS A 185 -9.32 -2.10 16.38
C CYS A 185 -8.03 -1.30 16.58
N THR A 186 -8.05 -0.34 17.50
CA THR A 186 -6.85 0.44 17.83
C THR A 186 -5.89 -0.38 18.69
N ARG A 187 -4.62 -0.45 18.30
CA ARG A 187 -3.61 -1.28 18.97
C ARG A 187 -3.45 -0.99 20.47
N ILE A 188 -3.43 0.28 20.86
CA ILE A 188 -3.14 0.70 22.25
C ILE A 188 -4.39 0.56 23.13
N LEU A 189 -5.49 1.19 22.70
CA LEU A 189 -6.71 1.27 23.52
C LEU A 189 -7.69 0.12 23.29
N ARG A 190 -7.41 -0.79 22.34
CA ARG A 190 -8.30 -1.88 21.90
C ARG A 190 -9.73 -1.46 21.55
N ARG A 191 -9.94 -0.17 21.26
CA ARG A 191 -11.24 0.39 20.87
C ARG A 191 -11.46 0.21 19.38
N PHE A 192 -12.70 -0.14 19.02
CA PHE A 192 -13.15 -0.12 17.63
C PHE A 192 -13.39 1.32 17.18
N LYS A 193 -12.81 1.69 16.04
CA LYS A 193 -13.00 3.00 15.41
C LYS A 193 -13.33 2.81 13.92
N PRO A 194 -14.10 3.71 13.30
CA PRO A 194 -14.37 3.63 11.87
C PRO A 194 -13.06 3.76 11.06
N ALA A 195 -12.87 2.85 10.11
CA ALA A 195 -11.77 2.83 9.15
C ALA A 195 -12.15 3.50 7.82
N GLY A 196 -13.44 3.63 7.53
CA GLY A 196 -14.01 4.25 6.33
C GLY A 196 -14.94 3.30 5.57
N VAL A 197 -15.44 3.79 4.44
CA VAL A 197 -16.29 3.02 3.52
C VAL A 197 -15.41 2.27 2.52
N TYR A 198 -15.73 1.01 2.27
CA TYR A 198 -15.01 0.14 1.34
C TYR A 198 -15.98 -0.48 0.34
N ARG A 199 -15.55 -0.65 -0.90
CA ARG A 199 -16.19 -1.52 -1.89
C ARG A 199 -15.81 -2.96 -1.55
N ARG A 200 -16.79 -3.80 -1.22
CA ARG A 200 -16.54 -5.19 -0.85
C ARG A 200 -16.77 -6.12 -2.02
N ILE A 201 -15.77 -6.96 -2.27
CA ILE A 201 -15.78 -7.98 -3.31
C ILE A 201 -15.50 -9.31 -2.61
N THR A 202 -16.33 -10.32 -2.88
CA THR A 202 -16.28 -11.63 -2.23
C THR A 202 -16.21 -12.73 -3.29
N PHE A 203 -15.43 -13.76 -3.03
CA PHE A 203 -15.29 -14.95 -3.85
C PHE A 203 -16.15 -16.08 -3.30
N ALA A 204 -16.32 -17.15 -4.09
CA ALA A 204 -17.18 -18.29 -3.76
C ALA A 204 -16.86 -18.97 -2.41
N ASP A 205 -15.61 -18.89 -1.93
CA ASP A 205 -15.18 -19.45 -0.65
C ASP A 205 -15.32 -18.47 0.54
N GLY A 206 -15.97 -17.32 0.34
CA GLY A 206 -16.12 -16.25 1.33
C GLY A 206 -14.88 -15.37 1.54
N SER A 207 -13.75 -15.71 0.90
CA SER A 207 -12.58 -14.84 0.87
C SER A 207 -12.81 -13.67 -0.08
N GLY A 208 -12.01 -12.60 -0.02
CA GLY A 208 -12.32 -11.42 -0.82
C GLY A 208 -11.44 -10.22 -0.54
N VAL A 209 -11.78 -9.08 -1.15
CA VAL A 209 -11.06 -7.82 -0.98
C VAL A 209 -12.02 -6.68 -0.73
N ASP A 210 -11.60 -5.83 0.19
CA ASP A 210 -12.28 -4.59 0.50
C ASP A 210 -11.38 -3.44 0.01
N LEU A 211 -11.82 -2.73 -1.02
CA LEU A 211 -11.13 -1.56 -1.58
C LEU A 211 -11.68 -0.29 -0.96
N ARG A 212 -10.84 0.52 -0.33
CA ARG A 212 -11.30 1.75 0.32
C ARG A 212 -11.85 2.71 -0.73
N LYS A 213 -13.10 3.15 -0.55
CA LYS A 213 -13.72 4.16 -1.43
C LYS A 213 -12.92 5.46 -1.36
N ARG A 214 -12.38 5.90 -2.50
CA ARG A 214 -11.76 7.22 -2.62
C ARG A 214 -12.84 8.23 -3.03
N ARG A 215 -12.74 9.44 -2.47
CA ARG A 215 -13.60 10.57 -2.84
C ARG A 215 -12.99 11.27 -4.04
#